data_AF-A0A2P6Q5H6-F1
#
_entry.id   AF-A0A2P6Q5H6-F1
#
_cell.length_a   1.000
_cell.length_b   1.000
_cell.length_c   1.000
_cell.angle_alpha   90.00
_cell.angle_beta   90.00
_cell.angle_gamma   90.00
#
_symmetry.space_group_name_H-M   'P 1'
#
loop_
_entity.id
_entity.type
_entity.pdbx_description
1 polymer ?
#
loop_
_entity_poly.entity_id
_entity_poly.type
_entity_poly.pdbx_seq_one_letter_code
_entity_poly.pdbx_strand_id
1 'polypeptide(L)' 'MKVKADRDESSPYAAMLAAQDVSTRCKELGTAALHIKLRATGGNKTKTPGPGAQSALRALARSGMRIGRIGNFSNF' A
#
# COMPACT_ATOMS: atom_id res chain seq x y z
N MET A 1 -0.08 -15.49 -0.67
CA MET A 1 1.09 -14.90 0.04
C MET A 1 2.17 -14.64 -1.00
N LYS A 2 2.65 -13.40 -1.15
CA LYS A 2 3.57 -13.02 -2.24
C LYS A 2 5.05 -13.26 -1.92
N VAL A 3 5.38 -13.58 -0.67
CA VAL A 3 6.75 -13.87 -0.23
C VAL A 3 6.77 -15.14 0.61
N LYS A 4 7.85 -15.93 0.47
CA LYS A 4 7.99 -17.25 1.11
C LYS A 4 8.62 -17.19 2.51
N ALA A 5 9.12 -16.04 2.94
CA ALA A 5 9.78 -15.86 4.23
C ALA A 5 9.02 -14.82 5.06
N ASP A 6 8.71 -15.16 6.32
CA ASP A 6 8.01 -14.28 7.27
C ASP A 6 8.77 -12.96 7.52
N ARG A 7 10.11 -12.99 7.36
CA ARG A 7 10.96 -11.81 7.49
C ARG A 7 10.74 -10.76 6.39
N ASP A 8 10.31 -11.19 5.20
CA ASP A 8 10.17 -10.31 4.05
C ASP A 8 8.77 -9.73 3.90
N GLU A 9 7.83 -10.09 4.78
CA GLU A 9 6.46 -9.58 4.76
C GLU A 9 6.38 -8.05 4.91
N SER A 10 7.30 -7.46 5.68
CA SER A 10 7.38 -6.00 5.87
C SER A 10 8.27 -5.31 4.83
N SER A 11 8.86 -6.06 3.90
CA SER A 11 9.81 -5.50 2.95
C SER A 11 9.13 -4.58 1.92
N PRO A 12 9.81 -3.52 1.47
CA PRO A 12 9.27 -2.62 0.45
C PRO A 12 9.02 -3.32 -0.89
N TYR A 13 9.77 -4.38 -1.19
CA TYR A 13 9.61 -5.17 -2.40
C TYR A 13 8.31 -5.99 -2.38
N ALA A 14 8.00 -6.62 -1.24
CA ALA A 14 6.74 -7.34 -1.06
C ALA A 14 5.51 -6.42 -1.25
N ALA A 15 5.58 -5.21 -0.69
CA ALA A 15 4.53 -4.21 -0.80
C ALA A 15 4.31 -3.75 -2.25
N MET A 16 5.40 -3.62 -3.03
CA MET A 16 5.32 -3.25 -4.45
C MET A 16 4.65 -4.33 -5.30
N LEU A 17 5.04 -5.60 -5.13
CA LEU A 17 4.43 -6.72 -5.84
C LEU A 17 2.93 -6.81 -5.55
N ALA A 18 2.55 -6.72 -4.28
CA ALA A 18 1.14 -6.72 -3.89
C ALA A 18 0.36 -5.54 -4.49
N ALA A 19 0.95 -4.34 -4.51
CA ALA A 19 0.33 -3.17 -5.12
C ALA A 19 0.12 -3.31 -6.63
N GLN A 20 1.06 -3.95 -7.34
CA GLN A 20 0.94 -4.22 -8.77
C GLN A 20 -0.23 -5.15 -9.08
N ASP A 21 -0.34 -6.27 -8.35
CA ASP A 21 -1.45 -7.22 -8.55
C ASP A 21 -2.81 -6.56 -8.32
N VAL A 22 -2.92 -5.75 -7.25
CA VAL A 22 -4.14 -4.99 -6.94
C VAL A 22 -4.47 -4.03 -8.08
N SER A 23 -3.47 -3.33 -8.61
CA SER A 23 -3.71 -2.39 -9.72
C SER A 23 -4.18 -3.07 -11.01
N THR A 24 -3.66 -4.25 -11.33
CA THR A 24 -4.14 -5.05 -12.47
C THR A 24 -5.61 -5.43 -12.28
N ARG A 25 -5.96 -5.91 -11.09
CA ARG A 25 -7.34 -6.27 -10.75
C ARG A 25 -8.28 -5.04 -10.73
N CYS A 26 -7.79 -3.88 -10.27
CA CYS A 26 -8.57 -2.64 -10.30
C CYS A 26 -8.84 -2.16 -11.74
N LYS A 27 -7.92 -2.41 -12.68
CA LYS A 27 -8.13 -2.12 -14.11
C LYS A 27 -9.20 -3.02 -14.73
N GLU A 28 -9.20 -4.31 -14.40
CA GLU A 28 -10.25 -5.25 -14.83
C GLU A 28 -11.64 -4.83 -14.33
N LEU A 29 -11.70 -4.29 -13.11
CA LEU A 29 -12.93 -3.78 -12.50
C LEU A 29 -13.32 -2.36 -12.99
N GLY A 30 -12.51 -1.73 -13.85
CA GLY A 30 -12.79 -0.38 -14.37
C GLY A 30 -12.63 0.76 -13.35
N THR A 31 -11.88 0.55 -12.26
CA THR A 31 -11.66 1.59 -11.24
C THR A 31 -10.50 2.50 -11.63
N ALA A 32 -10.77 3.75 -12.01
CA ALA A 32 -9.74 4.67 -12.50
C ALA A 32 -9.05 5.51 -11.40
N ALA A 33 -9.70 5.69 -10.24
CA ALA A 33 -9.19 6.53 -9.16
C ALA A 33 -9.39 5.90 -7.78
N LEU A 34 -8.40 6.07 -6.90
CA LEU A 34 -8.40 5.54 -5.54
C LEU A 34 -8.04 6.65 -4.54
N HIS A 35 -8.78 6.70 -3.42
CA HIS A 35 -8.39 7.46 -2.24
C HIS A 35 -7.55 6.58 -1.33
N ILE A 36 -6.39 7.06 -0.88
CA ILE A 36 -5.46 6.25 -0.11
C ILE A 36 -5.48 6.69 1.35
N LYS A 37 -5.73 5.74 2.24
CA LYS A 37 -5.64 5.94 3.69
C LYS A 37 -4.45 5.14 4.21
N LEU A 38 -3.44 5.84 4.71
CA LEU A 38 -2.28 5.23 5.36
C LEU A 38 -2.60 4.90 6.81
N ARG A 39 -2.24 3.68 7.24
CA ARG A 39 -2.46 3.20 8.60
C ARG A 39 -1.21 2.49 9.11
N ALA A 40 -0.76 2.89 10.29
CA ALA A 40 0.24 2.17 11.08
C ALA A 40 -0.45 1.28 12.14
N THR A 41 0.32 0.46 12.86
CA THR A 41 -0.22 -0.45 13.89
C THR A 41 -1.00 0.31 14.98
N GLY A 42 -0.51 1.49 15.40
CA GLY A 42 -1.23 2.40 16.31
C GLY A 42 -1.32 1.91 17.77
N GLY A 43 -2.08 2.63 18.60
CA GLY A 43 -2.21 2.34 20.05
C GLY A 43 -0.90 2.58 20.81
N ASN A 44 -0.49 1.61 21.64
CA ASN A 44 0.81 1.62 22.36
C ASN A 44 2.01 1.21 21.49
N LYS A 45 1.78 0.82 20.23
CA LYS A 45 2.83 0.43 19.28
C LYS A 45 3.20 1.62 18.37
N THR A 46 4.11 1.40 17.43
CA THR A 46 4.57 2.43 16.50
C THR A 46 3.42 3.03 15.69
N LYS A 47 3.35 4.36 15.72
CA LYS A 47 2.41 5.19 14.95
C LYS A 47 2.97 5.54 13.56
N THR A 48 4.25 5.30 13.34
CA THR A 48 4.93 5.51 12.06
C THR A 48 4.56 4.38 11.09
N PRO A 49 4.10 4.70 9.87
CA PRO A 49 3.85 3.69 8.86
C PRO A 49 5.15 2.95 8.48
N GLY A 50 5.04 1.66 8.21
CA GLY A 50 6.20 0.81 7.87
C GLY A 50 6.85 1.16 6.53
N PRO A 51 8.05 0.63 6.26
CA PRO A 51 8.84 0.96 5.06
C PRO A 51 8.15 0.62 3.74
N GLY A 52 7.21 -0.33 3.73
CA GLY A 52 6.42 -0.68 2.55
C GLY A 52 5.35 0.35 2.15
N ALA A 53 4.99 1.28 3.03
CA ALA A 53 3.88 2.21 2.80
C ALA A 53 4.12 3.13 1.59
N GLN A 54 5.31 3.75 1.54
CA GLN A 54 5.66 4.67 0.45
C GLN A 54 5.91 3.91 -0.87
N SER A 55 6.48 2.70 -0.79
CA SER A 55 6.75 1.85 -1.95
C SER A 55 5.47 1.40 -2.63
N ALA A 56 4.46 0.96 -1.86
CA ALA A 56 3.15 0.60 -2.40
C ALA A 56 2.45 1.78 -3.08
N LEU A 57 2.47 2.96 -2.44
CA LEU A 57 1.94 4.20 -3.01
C LEU A 57 2.57 4.55 -4.36
N ARG A 58 3.91 4.48 -4.44
CA ARG A 58 4.64 4.73 -5.69
C ARG A 58 4.31 3.69 -6.76
N ALA A 59 4.14 2.43 -6.40
CA ALA A 59 3.79 1.37 -7.34
C ALA A 59 2.40 1.58 -7.95
N LEU A 60 1.40 1.97 -7.14
CA LEU A 60 0.05 2.31 -7.60
C LEU A 60 0.04 3.53 -8.52
N ALA A 61 0.81 4.58 -8.20
CA ALA A 61 0.94 5.75 -9.07
C ALA A 61 1.56 5.38 -10.43
N ARG A 62 2.59 4.52 -10.43
CA ARG A 62 3.26 4.07 -11.65
C ARG A 62 2.42 3.15 -12.52
N SER A 63 1.52 2.37 -11.94
CA SER A 63 0.62 1.50 -12.71
C SER A 63 -0.51 2.28 -13.40
N GLY A 64 -0.57 3.60 -13.26
CA GLY A 64 -1.52 4.48 -13.94
C GLY A 64 -2.82 4.71 -13.16
N MET A 65 -2.85 4.37 -11.87
CA MET A 65 -4.00 4.64 -11.00
C MET A 65 -4.00 6.10 -10.57
N ARG A 66 -5.14 6.79 -10.69
CA ARG A 66 -5.26 8.18 -10.23
C ARG A 66 -5.41 8.20 -8.71
N ILE A 67 -4.45 8.81 -8.02
CA ILE A 67 -4.52 8.97 -6.57
C ILE A 67 -5.28 10.26 -6.28
N GLY A 68 -6.39 10.14 -5.55
CA GLY A 68 -7.18 11.28 -5.10
C GLY A 68 -6.57 11.91 -3.84
N ARG A 69 -7.29 11.76 -2.73
CA ARG A 69 -6.84 12.23 -1.41
C ARG A 69 -5.97 11.17 -0.74
N ILE A 70 -4.85 11.60 -0.16
CA ILE A 70 -4.03 10.78 0.73
C ILE A 70 -4.27 11.28 2.16
N GLY A 71 -4.80 10.41 3.01
CA GLY A 71 -5.06 10.70 4.41
C GLY A 71 -4.22 9.81 5.32
N ASN A 72 -3.70 10.36 6.42
CA ASN A 72 -3.12 9.57 7.49
C ASN A 72 -4.21 9.25 8.54
N PHE A 73 -4.45 7.96 8.79
CA PHE A 73 -5.29 7.47 9.88
C PHE A 73 -4.39 6.75 10.89
N SER A 74 -3.64 7.53 11.68
CA SER A 74 -3.04 7.02 12.91
C SER A 74 -4.06 7.22 14.03
N ASN A 75 -4.69 6.14 14.50
CA ASN A 75 -5.51 6.19 15.72
C ASN A 75 -4.61 6.65 16.87
N PHE A 76 -5.04 7.71 17.56
CA PHE A 76 -4.37 8.28 18.73
C PHE A 76 -4.24 7.27 19.86
#